data_AF-A0A328NPT8-F1
#
_entry.id   AF-A0A328NPT8-F1
#
_cell.length_a   1.000
_cell.length_b   1.000
_cell.length_c   1.000
_cell.angle_alpha   90.00
_cell.angle_beta   90.00
_cell.angle_gamma   90.00
#
_symmetry.space_group_name_H-M   'P 1'
#
loop_
_entity.id
_entity.type
_entity.pdbx_description
1 polymer ?
#
loop_
_entity_poly.entity_id
_entity_poly.type
_entity_poly.pdbx_seq_one_letter_code
_entity_poly.pdbx_strand_id
1 'polypeptide(L)' 'MYGRWNAGVRELSDADLENPPTVGPERFPMEGIVLHVNRELIHHGAEISLLWDLYRWQAAPSLVAFPE' A
#
# COMPACT_ATOMS: atom_id res chain seq x y z
N MET A 1 -7.20 -0.58 10.93
CA MET A 1 -5.79 -0.86 10.55
C MET A 1 -5.06 0.42 10.16
N TYR A 2 -5.51 1.14 9.12
CA TYR A 2 -4.95 2.45 8.71
C TYR A 2 -4.85 3.48 9.85
N GLY A 3 -5.91 3.67 10.63
CA GLY A 3 -5.92 4.68 11.71
C GLY A 3 -4.81 4.49 12.75
N ARG A 4 -4.50 3.24 13.12
CA ARG A 4 -3.42 2.92 14.07
C ARG A 4 -2.03 3.19 13.47
N TRP A 5 -1.83 2.80 12.21
CA TRP A 5 -0.59 3.09 11.48
C TRP A 5 -0.36 4.60 11.36
N ASN A 6 -1.39 5.33 10.92
CA ASN A 6 -1.32 6.77 10.71
C ASN A 6 -1.06 7.54 12.02
N ALA A 7 -1.69 7.12 13.12
CA ALA A 7 -1.41 7.68 14.43
C ALA A 7 0.06 7.44 14.83
N GLY A 8 0.54 6.20 14.73
CA GLY A 8 1.92 5.85 15.09
C GLY A 8 2.97 6.60 14.25
N VAL A 9 2.77 6.73 12.94
CA VAL A 9 3.70 7.51 12.08
C VAL A 9 3.71 8.99 12.46
N ARG A 10 2.56 9.56 12.86
CA ARG A 10 2.48 10.97 13.27
C ARG A 10 3.10 11.27 14.63
N GLU A 11 3.30 10.27 15.46
CA GLU A 11 3.93 10.40 16.77
C GLU A 11 5.47 10.36 16.69
N LEU A 12 6.04 9.98 15.54
CA LEU A 12 7.49 9.97 15.34
C LEU A 12 8.04 11.39 15.24
N SER A 13 9.08 11.67 16.03
CA SER A 13 9.90 12.86 15.89
C SER A 13 10.94 12.70 14.78
N ASP A 14 11.60 13.80 14.39
CA ASP A 14 12.71 13.76 13.44
C ASP A 14 13.83 12.83 13.91
N ALA A 15 14.13 12.83 15.21
CA ALA A 15 15.11 11.91 15.79
C ALA A 15 14.67 10.44 15.68
N ASP A 16 13.37 10.15 15.85
CA ASP A 16 12.87 8.78 15.68
C ASP A 16 12.97 8.32 14.22
N LEU A 17 12.77 9.23 13.25
CA LEU A 17 12.85 8.95 11.82
C LEU A 17 14.29 8.63 11.36
N GLU A 18 15.28 9.34 11.88
CA GLU A 18 16.70 9.17 11.54
C GLU A 18 17.35 7.92 12.16
N ASN A 19 16.73 7.34 13.20
CA ASN A 19 17.27 6.20 13.92
C ASN A 19 16.57 4.88 13.55
N PRO A 20 17.24 3.73 13.70
CA PRO A 20 16.56 2.44 13.57
C PRO A 20 15.52 2.25 14.68
N PRO A 21 14.49 1.40 14.45
CA PRO A 21 13.49 1.14 15.47
C PRO A 21 14.13 0.58 16.73
N THR A 22 13.61 1.02 17.89
CA THR A 22 14.11 0.61 19.21
C THR A 22 13.94 -0.89 19.47
N VAL A 23 13.02 -1.53 18.74
CA VAL A 23 12.72 -2.96 18.85
C VAL A 23 12.77 -3.60 17.46
N GLY A 24 13.37 -4.78 17.37
CA GLY A 24 13.42 -5.57 16.13
C GLY A 24 14.83 -5.75 15.55
N PRO A 25 14.94 -6.58 14.50
CA PRO A 25 16.21 -6.86 13.82
C PRO A 25 16.63 -5.76 12.85
N GLU A 26 15.74 -4.84 12.46
CA GLU A 26 16.04 -3.77 11.53
C GLU A 26 17.19 -2.88 12.04
N ARG A 27 18.03 -2.43 11.11
CA ARG A 27 19.20 -1.58 11.36
C ARG A 27 19.21 -0.30 10.53
N PHE A 28 18.15 -0.07 9.76
CA PHE A 28 18.00 1.09 8.88
C PHE A 28 17.11 2.14 9.54
N PRO A 29 17.28 3.44 9.21
CA PRO A 29 16.43 4.52 9.69
C PRO A 29 14.93 4.24 9.48
N MET A 30 14.12 4.63 10.46
CA MET A 30 12.66 4.48 10.44
C MET A 30 12.01 5.13 9.21
N GLU A 31 12.53 6.26 8.74
CA GLU A 31 12.06 6.93 7.52
C GLU A 31 12.06 6.01 6.30
N GLY A 32 13.11 5.19 6.13
CA GLY A 32 13.24 4.26 5.02
C GLY A 32 12.21 3.14 5.10
N ILE A 33 11.91 2.69 6.32
CA ILE A 33 10.89 1.67 6.59
C ILE A 33 9.50 2.23 6.27
N VAL A 34 9.18 3.44 6.74
CA VAL A 34 7.89 4.10 6.47
C VAL A 34 7.73 4.34 4.96
N LEU A 35 8.76 4.83 4.28
CA LEU A 35 8.74 5.02 2.83
C LEU A 35 8.50 3.70 2.09
N HIS A 36 9.22 2.64 2.48
CA HIS A 36 9.07 1.32 1.88
C HIS A 36 7.63 0.80 2.01
N VAL A 37 7.05 0.85 3.21
CA VAL A 37 5.67 0.40 3.45
C VAL A 37 4.67 1.20 2.61
N ASN A 38 4.82 2.52 2.50
CA ASN A 38 3.94 3.33 1.66
C ASN A 38 4.06 2.95 0.17
N ARG A 39 5.28 2.71 -0.31
CA ARG A 39 5.52 2.29 -1.70
C ARG A 39 4.86 0.94 -1.99
N GLU A 40 5.05 -0.05 -1.13
CA GLU A 40 4.45 -1.37 -1.30
C GLU A 40 2.92 -1.33 -1.21
N LEU A 41 2.36 -0.53 -0.30
CA LEU A 41 0.91 -0.36 -0.18
C LEU A 41 0.30 0.21 -1.47
N ILE A 42 0.94 1.21 -2.08
CA ILE A 42 0.48 1.79 -3.35
C ILE A 42 0.66 0.79 -4.49
N HIS A 43 1.82 0.14 -4.58
CA HIS A 43 2.12 -0.82 -5.63
C HIS A 43 1.12 -1.98 -5.65
N HIS A 44 0.99 -2.70 -4.54
CA HIS A 44 0.05 -3.83 -4.47
C HIS A 44 -1.41 -3.37 -4.43
N GLY A 45 -1.70 -2.20 -3.87
CA GLY A 45 -3.04 -1.61 -3.95
C GLY A 45 -3.49 -1.37 -5.39
N ALA A 46 -2.58 -0.93 -6.26
CA ALA A 46 -2.84 -0.78 -7.69
C ALA A 46 -3.06 -2.14 -8.38
N GLU A 47 -2.24 -3.15 -8.07
CA GLU A 47 -2.41 -4.51 -8.60
C GLU A 47 -3.77 -5.11 -8.21
N ILE A 48 -4.15 -5.00 -6.94
CA ILE A 48 -5.46 -5.48 -6.45
C ILE A 48 -6.60 -4.74 -7.14
N SER A 49 -6.49 -3.42 -7.28
CA SER A 49 -7.53 -2.61 -7.95
C SER A 49 -7.69 -3.02 -9.41
N LEU A 50 -6.57 -3.22 -10.13
CA LEU A 50 -6.57 -3.70 -11.50
C LEU A 50 -7.24 -5.07 -11.63
N LEU A 51 -6.86 -6.02 -10.76
CA LEU A 51 -7.47 -7.36 -10.77
C LEU A 51 -8.97 -7.31 -10.47
N TRP A 52 -9.40 -6.40 -9.60
CA TRP A 52 -10.82 -6.22 -9.28
C TRP A 52 -11.61 -5.67 -10.48
N ASP A 53 -11.04 -4.70 -11.18
CA ASP A 53 -11.65 -4.12 -12.38
C ASP A 53 -11.72 -5.15 -13.52
N LEU A 54 -10.65 -5.93 -13.74
CA LEU A 54 -10.63 -7.02 -14.73
C LEU A 54 -11.66 -8.12 -14.40
N TYR A 55 -11.77 -8.50 -13.14
CA TYR A 55 -12.78 -9.47 -12.70
C TYR A 55 -14.20 -8.97 -12.98
N ARG A 56 -14.48 -7.70 -12.68
CA ARG A 56 -15.77 -7.07 -12.98
C ARG A 56 -16.03 -6.94 -14.48
N TRP A 57 -15.00 -6.63 -15.26
CA TRP A 57 -15.09 -6.56 -16.71
C TRP A 57 -15.41 -7.93 -17.32
N GLN A 58 -14.77 -9.00 -16.86
CA GLN A 58 -15.07 -10.36 -17.30
C GLN A 58 -16.48 -10.81 -16.88
N ALA A 59 -16.93 -10.40 -15.70
CA ALA A 59 -18.26 -10.73 -15.18
C ALA A 59 -19.39 -9.93 -15.85
N ALA A 60 -19.08 -8.89 -16.63
CA ALA A 60 -20.08 -8.23 -17.45
C ALA A 60 -20.53 -9.19 -18.58
N PRO A 61 -21.83 -9.44 -18.76
CA PRO A 61 -22.30 -10.25 -19.89
C PRO A 61 -21.79 -9.62 -21.18
N SER A 62 -21.33 -10.44 -22.12
CA SER A 62 -20.80 -10.03 -23.43
C SER A 62 -21.89 -9.30 -24.24
N LEU A 63 -22.11 -8.01 -23.96
CA LEU A 63 -23.05 -7.13 -24.64
C LEU A 63 -22.44 -6.52 -25.91
N VAL A 64 -21.59 -7.28 -26.60
CA VAL A 64 -21.25 -6.98 -28.00
C VAL A 64 -21.61 -8.21 -28.82
N ALA A 65 -22.91 -8.40 -28.98
CA ALA A 65 -23.40 -8.95 -30.24
C ALA A 65 -23.13 -7.87 -31.29
N PHE A 66 -22.11 -8.07 -32.11
CA PHE A 66 -21.95 -7.31 -33.34
C PHE A 66 -23.18 -7.59 -34.21
N PRO A 67 -23.97 -6.59 -34.61
CA PRO A 67 -24.97 -6.80 -35.66
C PRO A 67 -24.22 -6.96 -36.99
N GLU A 68 -24.65 -7.95 -37.79
CA GLU A 68 -24.21 -8.11 -39.19
C GLU A 68 -24.46 -6.85 -40.03
#